data_AF-A0A8B9NHP1-F1
#
_entry.id   AF-A0A8B9NHP1-F1
#
_cell.length_a   1.000
_cell.length_b   1.000
_cell.length_c   1.000
_cell.angle_alpha   90.00
_cell.angle_beta   90.00
_cell.angle_gamma   90.00
#
_symmetry.space_group_name_H-M   'P 1'
#
loop_
_entity.id
_entity.type
_entity.pdbx_description
1 polymer ?
#
loop_
_entity_poly.entity_id
_entity_poly.type
_entity_poly.pdbx_seq_one_letter_code
_entity_poly.pdbx_strand_id
1 'polypeptide(L)'
;MPAVSKGDGMRGLAVFISDIRNCKSKEAEIKRINKELANIRSKFKGDKALDGYSKKKYVCKLLFIFLLGHDIDFGHMEAVNLLSSNKYTEKQIGYLFISVLVNSNSELIRLINNGIKNDLASRNPTFMCLALHCIANVGSREMAEAFAAEVPRVLVAG
;
A
#
# COMPACT_ATOMS: atom_id res chain seq x y z
N MET A 1 -3.12 15.02 -18.47
CA MET A 1 -2.42 14.39 -17.34
C MET A 1 -1.69 15.48 -16.57
N PRO A 2 -1.88 15.65 -15.25
CA PRO A 2 -1.07 16.61 -14.50
C PRO A 2 0.38 16.09 -14.44
N ALA A 3 1.33 16.98 -14.71
CA ALA A 3 2.75 16.67 -14.66
C ALA A 3 3.15 16.29 -13.23
N VAL A 4 3.83 15.15 -13.07
CA VAL A 4 4.49 14.78 -11.82
C VAL A 4 5.54 15.84 -11.54
N SER A 5 5.36 16.60 -10.45
CA SER A 5 6.31 17.61 -10.00
C SER A 5 7.69 16.98 -9.82
N LYS A 6 8.74 17.63 -10.35
CA LYS A 6 10.15 17.16 -10.35
C LYS A 6 10.77 16.95 -8.95
N GLY A 7 10.00 17.11 -7.87
CA GLY A 7 10.42 16.93 -6.47
C GLY A 7 9.68 15.84 -5.67
N ASP A 8 8.60 15.24 -6.19
CA ASP A 8 7.76 14.27 -5.45
C ASP A 8 8.10 12.79 -5.70
N GLY A 9 9.09 12.53 -6.55
CA GLY A 9 9.49 11.18 -6.94
C GLY A 9 10.16 10.40 -5.81
N MET A 10 9.80 9.12 -5.63
CA MET A 10 10.51 8.20 -4.74
C MET A 10 11.83 7.76 -5.38
N ARG A 11 12.89 8.60 -5.30
CA ARG A 11 14.20 8.31 -5.92
C ARG A 11 14.73 6.92 -5.55
N GLY A 12 14.58 6.50 -4.29
CA GLY A 12 15.02 5.18 -3.86
C GLY A 12 14.27 4.01 -4.49
N LEU A 13 13.01 4.20 -4.90
CA LEU A 13 12.25 3.21 -5.68
C LEU A 13 12.75 3.18 -7.13
N ALA A 14 12.93 4.35 -7.75
CA ALA A 14 13.44 4.45 -9.12
C ALA A 14 14.83 3.80 -9.28
N VAL A 15 15.73 4.02 -8.31
CA VAL A 15 17.04 3.37 -8.28
C VAL A 15 16.89 1.86 -8.18
N PHE A 16 16.02 1.35 -7.30
CA PHE A 16 15.80 -0.09 -7.18
C PHE A 16 15.27 -0.72 -8.47
N ILE A 17 14.29 -0.09 -9.12
CA ILE A 17 13.77 -0.56 -10.42
C ILE A 17 14.88 -0.55 -11.49
N SER A 18 15.71 0.49 -11.51
CA SER A 18 16.86 0.56 -12.42
C SER A 18 17.86 -0.57 -12.16
N ASP A 19 18.19 -0.85 -10.89
CA ASP A 19 19.09 -1.93 -10.50
C ASP A 19 18.57 -3.30 -10.98
N ILE A 20 17.26 -3.55 -10.82
CA ILE A 20 16.62 -4.78 -11.29
C ILE A 20 16.69 -4.88 -12.82
N ARG A 21 16.34 -3.82 -13.55
CA ARG A 21 16.42 -3.79 -15.02
C ARG A 21 17.83 -3.99 -15.57
N ASN A 22 18.86 -3.63 -14.79
CA ASN A 22 20.26 -3.79 -15.17
C ASN A 22 20.84 -5.16 -14.82
N CYS A 23 20.07 -6.05 -14.18
CA CYS A 23 20.50 -7.41 -13.89
C CYS A 23 20.63 -8.21 -15.19
N LYS A 24 21.77 -8.88 -15.37
CA LYS A 24 22.07 -9.66 -16.58
C LYS A 24 21.61 -11.12 -16.51
N SER A 25 21.11 -11.56 -15.36
CA SER A 25 20.62 -12.92 -15.13
C SER A 25 19.57 -12.95 -14.03
N LYS A 26 18.77 -14.03 -13.99
CA LYS A 26 17.76 -14.26 -12.95
C LYS A 26 18.38 -14.36 -11.56
N GLU A 27 19.56 -14.96 -11.45
CA GLU A 27 20.29 -15.11 -10.18
C GLU A 27 20.72 -13.74 -9.64
N ALA A 28 21.18 -12.84 -10.52
CA ALA A 28 21.54 -11.47 -10.15
C ALA A 28 20.31 -10.67 -9.67
N GLU A 29 19.18 -10.84 -10.35
CA GLU A 29 17.90 -10.24 -9.97
C GLU A 29 17.45 -10.71 -8.58
N ILE A 30 17.39 -12.03 -8.36
CA ILE A 30 17.03 -12.65 -7.08
C ILE A 30 17.96 -12.15 -5.96
N LYS A 31 19.28 -12.09 -6.21
CA LYS A 31 20.25 -11.58 -5.22
C LYS A 31 19.99 -10.11 -4.88
N ARG A 32 19.65 -9.27 -5.87
CA ARG A 32 19.33 -7.86 -5.66
C ARG A 32 18.02 -7.67 -4.89
N ILE A 33 17.01 -8.48 -5.19
CA ILE A 33 15.72 -8.51 -4.48
C ILE A 33 15.92 -8.92 -3.02
N ASN A 34 16.62 -10.03 -2.76
CA ASN A 34 16.90 -10.50 -1.40
C ASN A 34 17.65 -9.47 -0.57
N LYS A 35 18.62 -8.76 -1.17
CA LYS A 35 19.31 -7.64 -0.52
C LYS A 35 18.35 -6.51 -0.13
N GLU A 36 17.41 -6.17 -1.02
CA GLU A 36 16.42 -5.13 -0.73
C GLU A 36 15.43 -5.58 0.35
N LEU A 37 14.92 -6.81 0.28
CA LEU A 37 14.03 -7.38 1.29
C LEU A 37 14.69 -7.38 2.68
N ALA A 38 15.95 -7.79 2.78
CA ALA A 38 16.71 -7.75 4.04
C ALA A 38 16.84 -6.32 4.58
N ASN A 39 17.14 -5.35 3.70
CA ASN A 39 17.20 -3.93 4.08
C ASN A 39 15.85 -3.41 4.57
N ILE A 40 14.76 -3.67 3.85
CA ILE A 40 13.42 -3.23 4.25
C ILE A 40 13.03 -3.85 5.59
N ARG A 41 13.27 -5.15 5.77
CA ARG A 41 12.97 -5.86 7.03
C ARG A 41 13.74 -5.27 8.21
N SER A 42 15.02 -4.94 8.01
CA SER A 42 15.84 -4.24 9.01
C SER A 42 15.28 -2.86 9.35
N LYS A 43 14.81 -2.10 8.35
CA LYS A 43 14.23 -0.77 8.57
C LYS A 43 12.87 -0.80 9.27
N PHE A 44 12.05 -1.82 9.05
CA PHE A 44 10.77 -1.97 9.74
C PHE A 44 10.92 -2.43 11.19
N LYS A 45 11.97 -3.22 11.50
CA LYS A 45 12.28 -3.68 12.86
C LYS A 45 13.14 -2.72 13.68
N GLY A 46 13.65 -1.64 13.09
CA GLY A 46 14.55 -0.72 13.79
C GLY A 46 13.86 0.09 14.88
N ASP A 47 14.59 0.45 15.93
CA ASP A 47 14.06 1.21 17.08
C ASP A 47 13.55 2.62 16.70
N LYS A 48 14.02 3.15 15.57
CA LYS A 48 13.58 4.45 15.05
C LYS A 48 12.34 4.27 14.18
N ALA A 49 11.23 4.86 14.61
CA ALA A 49 10.02 4.94 13.81
C ALA A 49 10.31 5.58 12.44
N LEU A 50 9.89 4.89 11.37
CA LEU A 50 10.01 5.41 10.02
C LEU A 50 9.02 6.55 9.78
N ASP A 51 9.50 7.60 9.11
CA ASP A 51 8.64 8.66 8.59
C ASP A 51 7.72 8.14 7.47
N GLY A 52 6.63 8.88 7.22
CA GLY A 52 5.64 8.49 6.22
C GLY A 52 6.22 8.34 4.80
N TYR A 53 7.21 9.17 4.43
CA TYR A 53 7.90 9.08 3.15
C TYR A 53 8.67 7.76 3.02
N SER A 54 9.49 7.39 4.00
CA SER A 54 10.27 6.14 3.94
C SER A 54 9.37 4.91 3.99
N LYS A 55 8.32 4.94 4.82
CA LYS A 55 7.34 3.87 4.90
C LYS A 55 6.65 3.65 3.56
N LYS A 56 6.10 4.71 2.95
CA LYS A 56 5.51 4.68 1.60
C LYS A 56 6.47 4.10 0.57
N LYS A 57 7.72 4.58 0.55
CA LYS A 57 8.76 4.13 -0.38
C LYS A 57 9.05 2.64 -0.24
N TYR A 58 9.17 2.12 0.99
CA TYR A 58 9.46 0.71 1.19
C TYR A 58 8.27 -0.19 0.88
N VAL A 59 7.04 0.22 1.23
CA VAL A 59 5.82 -0.49 0.84
C VAL A 59 5.69 -0.57 -0.69
N CYS A 60 6.03 0.50 -1.42
CA CYS A 60 6.08 0.46 -2.90
C CYS A 60 7.10 -0.54 -3.44
N LYS A 61 8.27 -0.66 -2.80
CA LYS A 61 9.28 -1.63 -3.22
C LYS A 61 8.80 -3.06 -3.01
N LEU A 62 8.13 -3.34 -1.89
CA LEU A 62 7.53 -4.65 -1.62
C LEU A 62 6.45 -4.98 -2.66
N LEU A 63 5.56 -4.03 -2.97
CA LEU A 63 4.57 -4.19 -4.03
C LEU A 63 5.24 -4.48 -5.38
N PHE A 64 6.31 -3.77 -5.73
CA PHE A 64 7.03 -4.01 -6.98
C PHE A 64 7.63 -5.42 -7.03
N ILE A 65 8.24 -5.89 -5.92
CA ILE A 65 8.78 -7.26 -5.82
C ILE A 65 7.67 -8.30 -5.97
N PHE A 66 6.51 -8.07 -5.36
CA PHE A 66 5.33 -8.92 -5.53
C PHE A 66 4.88 -9.01 -7.00
N LEU A 67 4.84 -7.87 -7.70
CA LEU A 67 4.47 -7.82 -9.12
C LEU A 67 5.49 -8.48 -10.05
N LEU A 68 6.74 -8.68 -9.61
CA LEU A 68 7.73 -9.51 -10.31
C LEU A 68 7.50 -11.03 -10.11
N GLY A 69 6.54 -11.42 -9.25
CA GLY A 69 6.21 -12.82 -8.96
C GLY A 69 6.95 -13.39 -7.75
N HIS A 70 7.51 -12.55 -6.88
CA HIS A 70 8.14 -12.98 -5.64
C HIS A 70 7.20 -12.81 -4.45
N ASP A 71 7.08 -13.83 -3.62
CA ASP A 71 6.23 -13.79 -2.43
C ASP A 71 6.71 -12.74 -1.42
N ILE A 72 5.73 -12.08 -0.78
CA ILE A 72 5.95 -11.08 0.27
C ILE A 72 5.25 -11.53 1.55
N ASP A 73 6.03 -11.84 2.58
CA ASP A 73 5.55 -12.36 3.87
C ASP A 73 5.49 -11.29 4.98
N PHE A 74 5.82 -10.03 4.68
CA PHE A 74 5.91 -8.93 5.64
C PHE A 74 5.56 -7.58 5.02
N GLY A 75 5.44 -6.53 5.83
CA GLY A 75 5.12 -5.17 5.37
C GLY A 75 3.63 -4.82 5.35
N HIS A 76 2.76 -5.80 5.61
CA HIS A 76 1.31 -5.62 5.65
C HIS A 76 0.89 -4.60 6.72
N MET A 77 1.48 -4.66 7.92
CA MET A 77 1.17 -3.71 8.99
C MET A 77 1.62 -2.28 8.63
N GLU A 78 2.74 -2.12 7.94
CA GLU A 78 3.20 -0.83 7.45
C GLU A 78 2.25 -0.24 6.39
N ALA A 79 1.69 -1.08 5.52
CA ALA A 79 0.66 -0.66 4.58
C ALA A 79 -0.63 -0.22 5.29
N VAL A 80 -1.07 -0.97 6.32
CA VAL A 80 -2.21 -0.59 7.16
C VAL A 80 -1.97 0.75 7.86
N ASN A 81 -0.76 0.96 8.40
CA ASN A 81 -0.39 2.22 9.04
C ASN A 81 -0.41 3.42 8.08
N LEU A 82 -0.16 3.21 6.77
CA LEU A 82 -0.28 4.25 5.77
C LEU A 82 -1.73 4.67 5.53
N LEU A 83 -2.72 3.81 5.79
CA LEU A 83 -4.13 4.17 5.71
C LEU A 83 -4.50 5.27 6.70
N SER A 84 -3.83 5.35 7.85
CA SER A 84 -4.09 6.40 8.85
C SER A 84 -3.41 7.73 8.51
N SER A 85 -2.64 7.81 7.43
CA SER A 85 -1.96 9.06 7.04
C SER A 85 -2.94 10.09 6.49
N ASN A 86 -2.73 11.36 6.84
CA ASN A 86 -3.44 12.49 6.23
C ASN A 86 -2.85 12.92 4.88
N LYS A 87 -1.76 12.28 4.41
CA LYS A 87 -1.18 12.57 3.10
C LYS A 87 -1.71 11.59 2.05
N TYR A 88 -2.31 12.14 0.99
CA TYR A 88 -2.86 11.37 -0.13
C TYR A 88 -1.87 10.31 -0.65
N THR A 89 -0.63 10.70 -0.95
CA THR A 89 0.34 9.77 -1.56
C THR A 89 0.73 8.62 -0.64
N GLU A 90 0.69 8.81 0.68
CA GLU A 90 0.95 7.75 1.65
C GLU A 90 -0.24 6.79 1.71
N LYS A 91 -1.44 7.33 1.89
CA LYS A 91 -2.69 6.59 1.96
C LYS A 91 -2.97 5.79 0.67
N GLN A 92 -2.75 6.39 -0.49
CA GLN A 92 -2.93 5.76 -1.81
C GLN A 92 -2.04 4.53 -1.98
N ILE A 93 -0.79 4.56 -1.52
CA ILE A 93 0.10 3.39 -1.56
C ILE A 93 -0.33 2.31 -0.57
N GLY A 94 -0.81 2.68 0.62
CA GLY A 94 -1.39 1.72 1.57
C GLY A 94 -2.59 0.98 0.98
N TYR A 95 -3.55 1.70 0.41
CA TYR A 95 -4.72 1.11 -0.23
C TYR A 95 -4.38 0.24 -1.44
N LEU A 96 -3.42 0.67 -2.26
CA LEU A 96 -2.97 -0.11 -3.41
C LEU A 96 -2.33 -1.43 -2.96
N PHE A 97 -1.45 -1.38 -1.96
CA PHE A 97 -0.82 -2.60 -1.42
C PHE A 97 -1.87 -3.58 -0.89
N ILE A 98 -2.85 -3.07 -0.13
CA ILE A 98 -3.93 -3.90 0.41
C ILE A 98 -4.79 -4.50 -0.70
N SER A 99 -5.15 -3.70 -1.71
CA SER A 99 -5.98 -4.17 -2.83
C SER A 99 -5.32 -5.28 -3.65
N VAL A 100 -3.99 -5.36 -3.63
CA VAL A 100 -3.23 -6.35 -4.41
C VAL A 100 -2.82 -7.56 -3.57
N LEU A 101 -2.46 -7.39 -2.29
CA LEU A 101 -1.85 -8.45 -1.48
C LEU A 101 -2.76 -9.02 -0.38
N VAL A 102 -3.87 -8.35 0.00
CA VAL A 102 -4.65 -8.80 1.16
C VAL A 102 -5.59 -9.94 0.77
N ASN A 103 -5.36 -11.08 1.41
CA ASN A 103 -6.28 -12.21 1.44
C ASN A 103 -7.29 -12.05 2.60
N SER A 104 -8.50 -12.54 2.42
CA SER A 104 -9.64 -12.43 3.35
C SER A 104 -9.38 -12.98 4.76
N ASN A 105 -8.39 -13.88 4.89
CA ASN A 105 -8.00 -14.50 6.17
C ASN A 105 -6.96 -13.72 6.98
N SER A 106 -6.66 -12.46 6.63
CA SER A 106 -5.69 -11.66 7.37
C SER A 106 -6.26 -11.17 8.71
N GLU A 107 -5.55 -11.39 9.82
CA GLU A 107 -5.83 -10.76 11.13
C GLU A 107 -5.96 -9.22 11.04
N LEU A 108 -5.35 -8.64 9.98
CA LEU A 108 -5.38 -7.22 9.69
C LEU A 108 -6.69 -6.72 9.09
N ILE A 109 -7.61 -7.60 8.66
CA ILE A 109 -8.86 -7.19 7.98
C ILE A 109 -9.68 -6.23 8.84
N ARG A 110 -9.68 -6.42 10.16
CA ARG A 110 -10.34 -5.52 11.11
C ARG A 110 -9.73 -4.13 11.11
N LEU A 111 -8.40 -4.02 11.05
CA LEU A 111 -7.70 -2.74 11.00
C LEU A 111 -7.91 -2.03 9.67
N ILE A 112 -7.90 -2.79 8.57
CA ILE A 112 -8.21 -2.29 7.22
C ILE A 112 -9.63 -1.72 7.19
N ASN A 113 -10.61 -2.48 7.69
CA ASN A 113 -12.00 -2.03 7.76
C ASN A 113 -12.15 -0.75 8.62
N ASN A 114 -11.41 -0.63 9.72
CA ASN A 114 -11.42 0.61 10.50
C ASN A 114 -10.83 1.81 9.71
N GLY A 115 -9.75 1.59 8.95
CA GLY A 115 -9.18 2.60 8.05
C GLY A 115 -10.19 3.06 6.98
N ILE A 116 -10.86 2.10 6.34
CA ILE A 116 -11.91 2.36 5.33
C ILE A 116 -13.06 3.15 5.95
N LYS A 117 -13.57 2.75 7.14
CA LYS A 117 -14.65 3.46 7.85
C LYS A 117 -14.29 4.92 8.09
N ASN A 118 -13.07 5.19 8.56
CA ASN A 118 -12.62 6.57 8.83
C ASN A 118 -12.58 7.41 7.54
N ASP A 119 -12.15 6.83 6.43
CA ASP A 119 -12.05 7.54 5.16
C ASP A 119 -13.41 7.76 4.48
N LEU A 120 -14.35 6.82 4.59
CA LEU A 120 -15.73 6.98 4.16
C LEU A 120 -16.46 8.06 4.96
N ALA A 121 -16.17 8.17 6.26
CA ALA A 121 -16.73 9.20 7.12
C ALA A 121 -16.04 10.57 6.96
N SER A 122 -14.92 10.63 6.24
CA SER A 122 -14.21 11.89 6.01
C SER A 122 -14.95 12.77 5.02
N ARG A 123 -14.83 14.09 5.17
CA ARG A 123 -15.36 15.05 4.17
C ARG A 123 -14.46 15.20 2.94
N ASN A 124 -13.39 14.42 2.83
CA ASN A 124 -12.45 14.50 1.73
C ASN A 124 -12.85 13.49 0.64
N PRO A 125 -13.39 13.94 -0.51
CA PRO A 125 -13.86 13.04 -1.55
C PRO A 125 -12.74 12.15 -2.10
N THR A 126 -11.48 12.62 -2.07
CA THR A 126 -10.33 11.81 -2.51
C THR A 126 -10.12 10.61 -1.61
N PHE A 127 -10.27 10.77 -0.28
CA PHE A 127 -10.08 9.68 0.67
C PHE A 127 -11.26 8.70 0.63
N MET A 128 -12.49 9.22 0.50
CA MET A 128 -13.67 8.40 0.26
C MET A 128 -13.51 7.54 -1.01
N CYS A 129 -13.05 8.12 -2.12
CA CYS A 129 -12.81 7.38 -3.36
C CYS A 129 -11.75 6.27 -3.19
N LEU A 130 -10.65 6.53 -2.46
CA LEU A 130 -9.66 5.49 -2.18
C LEU A 130 -10.26 4.32 -1.38
N ALA A 131 -11.09 4.62 -0.39
CA ALA A 131 -11.77 3.62 0.41
C ALA A 131 -12.78 2.81 -0.42
N LEU A 132 -13.59 3.46 -1.24
CA LEU A 132 -14.55 2.81 -2.14
C LEU A 132 -13.85 1.93 -3.19
N HIS A 133 -12.76 2.40 -3.78
CA HIS A 133 -11.97 1.58 -4.71
C HIS A 133 -11.36 0.35 -4.01
N CYS A 134 -10.90 0.49 -2.78
CA CYS A 134 -10.40 -0.65 -2.00
C CYS A 134 -11.50 -1.71 -1.78
N ILE A 135 -12.69 -1.28 -1.35
CA ILE A 135 -13.85 -2.17 -1.17
C ILE A 135 -14.16 -2.90 -2.48
N ALA A 136 -14.21 -2.18 -3.61
CA ALA A 136 -14.53 -2.75 -4.91
C ALA A 136 -13.46 -3.73 -5.43
N ASN A 137 -12.17 -3.42 -5.24
CA ASN A 137 -11.08 -4.25 -5.73
C ASN A 137 -10.88 -5.53 -4.89
N VAL A 138 -11.04 -5.43 -3.56
CA VAL A 138 -10.87 -6.57 -2.66
C VAL A 138 -12.13 -7.45 -2.65
N GLY A 139 -13.31 -6.83 -2.56
CA GLY A 139 -14.60 -7.52 -2.67
C GLY A 139 -14.80 -8.65 -1.65
N SER A 140 -14.16 -8.60 -0.48
CA SER A 140 -14.27 -9.69 0.50
C SER A 140 -15.64 -9.71 1.16
N ARG A 141 -16.06 -10.89 1.64
CA ARG A 141 -17.31 -11.05 2.37
C ARG A 141 -17.35 -10.16 3.62
N GLU A 142 -16.24 -10.08 4.34
CA GLU A 142 -16.10 -9.26 5.55
C GLU A 142 -16.24 -7.76 5.24
N MET A 143 -15.72 -7.31 4.09
CA MET A 143 -15.94 -5.93 3.62
C MET A 143 -17.39 -5.70 3.22
N ALA A 144 -18.02 -6.64 2.50
CA ALA A 144 -19.43 -6.54 2.15
C ALA A 144 -20.32 -6.43 3.41
N GLU A 145 -20.11 -7.31 4.39
CA GLU A 145 -20.83 -7.27 5.68
C GLU A 145 -20.58 -5.95 6.44
N ALA A 146 -19.37 -5.40 6.37
CA ALA A 146 -19.04 -4.15 7.04
C ALA A 146 -19.59 -2.89 6.36
N PHE A 147 -19.76 -2.88 5.03
CA PHE A 147 -20.00 -1.66 4.26
C PHE A 147 -21.24 -1.66 3.36
N ALA A 148 -21.94 -2.80 3.20
CA ALA A 148 -23.11 -2.89 2.30
C ALA A 148 -24.22 -1.88 2.62
N ALA A 149 -24.40 -1.51 3.89
CA ALA A 149 -25.38 -0.50 4.29
C ALA A 149 -24.87 0.94 4.12
N GLU A 150 -23.55 1.15 4.14
CA GLU A 150 -22.94 2.48 4.13
C GLU A 150 -22.70 2.99 2.71
N VAL A 151 -22.29 2.12 1.78
CA VAL A 151 -22.04 2.51 0.38
C VAL A 151 -23.27 3.15 -0.30
N PRO A 152 -24.50 2.61 -0.17
CA PRO A 152 -25.69 3.26 -0.73
C PRO A 152 -25.98 4.63 -0.11
N ARG A 153 -25.68 4.84 1.19
CA ARG A 153 -25.87 6.15 1.84
C ARG A 153 -24.93 7.19 1.25
N VAL A 154 -23.66 6.81 1.03
CA VAL A 154 -22.68 7.69 0.39
C VAL A 154 -23.11 8.05 -1.04
N LEU A 155 -23.72 7.12 -1.78
CA LEU A 155 -24.24 7.36 -3.13
C LEU A 155 -25.38 8.40 -3.15
N VAL A 156 -26.28 8.36 -2.16
CA VAL A 156 -27.45 9.27 -2.11
C VAL A 156 -27.10 10.63 -1.48
N ALA A 157 -26.02 10.71 -0.70
CA ALA A 157 -25.58 11.93 -0.02
C ALA A 157 -24.70 12.86 -0.89
N GLY A 158 -24.33 12.45 -2.10
CA GLY A 158 -23.57 13.25 -3.08
C GLY A 158 -24.47 13.97 -4.05
#